data_AF-A0AAN6H1K0-F1
#
_entry.id   AF-A0AAN6H1K0-F1
#
_cell.length_a   1.000
_cell.length_b   1.000
_cell.length_c   1.000
_cell.angle_alpha   90.00
_cell.angle_beta   90.00
_cell.angle_gamma   90.00
#
_symmetry.space_group_name_H-M   'P 1'
#
loop_
_entity.id
_entity.type
_entity.pdbx_description
1 polymer ?
#
loop_
_entity_poly.entity_id
_entity_poly.type
_entity_poly.pdbx_seq_one_letter_code
_entity_poly.pdbx_strand_id
1 'polypeptide(L)'
;MLKFMYSGCYDVDAHADAPMASVLVAHVHVCAIAEYYDVTRLKDLAAENFKAAARDFEVERFIEVVQAVHQHTPAVDTGIRPLLSALTVEHLDHLLDDNDFVNAISHEENGLHTYLIDLLRAANVRYEQSSRGHNEDRTNAEAYANHLGARHEEAQEYRKTLQKELSLMQQVLARAVELVNGTAACKKCGKCFAAELEKESQLCRSNNRVTSTRFVVRLVGKVMRLLNTAGQ
;
A
#
# COMPACT_ATOMS: atom_id res chain seq x y z
N MET A 1 -40.86 23.51 12.41
CA MET A 1 -40.62 24.46 13.53
C MET A 1 -41.56 24.19 14.71
N LEU A 2 -42.88 24.32 14.57
CA LEU A 2 -43.81 24.03 15.69
C LEU A 2 -43.67 22.60 16.25
N LYS A 3 -43.60 21.58 15.38
CA LYS A 3 -43.35 20.18 15.81
C LYS A 3 -42.10 20.09 16.70
N PHE A 4 -40.97 20.65 16.25
CA PHE A 4 -39.72 20.70 17.01
C PHE A 4 -39.85 21.37 18.38
N MET A 5 -40.62 22.46 18.51
CA MET A 5 -40.82 23.10 19.82
C MET A 5 -41.53 22.21 20.84
N TYR A 6 -42.41 21.30 20.39
CA TYR A 6 -43.15 20.41 21.26
C TYR A 6 -42.52 19.02 21.42
N SER A 7 -41.82 18.50 20.40
CA SER A 7 -41.26 17.14 20.40
C SER A 7 -39.72 17.09 20.47
N GLY A 8 -39.03 18.21 20.28
CA GLY A 8 -37.56 18.26 20.18
C GLY A 8 -37.01 17.66 18.89
N CYS A 9 -37.86 17.25 17.95
CA CYS A 9 -37.48 16.68 16.65
C CYS A 9 -38.35 17.26 15.53
N TYR A 10 -37.88 17.18 14.30
CA TYR A 10 -38.71 17.40 13.13
C TYR A 10 -38.42 16.30 12.11
N ASP A 11 -39.46 15.89 11.42
CA ASP A 11 -39.34 14.95 10.31
C ASP A 11 -39.77 15.73 9.08
N VAL A 12 -38.94 15.69 8.05
CA VAL A 12 -39.41 15.97 6.70
C VAL A 12 -40.11 14.68 6.32
N ASP A 13 -41.43 14.70 6.23
CA ASP A 13 -42.17 13.55 5.72
C ASP A 13 -41.72 13.35 4.27
N ALA A 14 -40.68 12.54 4.09
CA ALA A 14 -40.25 12.09 2.78
C ALA A 14 -41.40 11.25 2.26
N HIS A 15 -42.30 11.86 1.49
CA HIS A 15 -43.17 11.09 0.62
C HIS A 15 -42.25 10.15 -0.16
N ALA A 16 -42.53 8.85 -0.14
CA ALA A 16 -41.63 7.84 -0.68
C ALA A 16 -41.24 8.09 -2.16
N ASP A 17 -42.01 8.94 -2.85
CA ASP A 17 -41.84 9.32 -4.25
C ASP A 17 -41.25 10.73 -4.45
N ALA A 18 -40.85 11.44 -3.39
CA ALA A 18 -40.28 12.78 -3.51
C ALA A 18 -38.81 12.72 -3.98
N PRO A 19 -38.40 13.55 -4.95
CA PRO A 19 -37.01 13.63 -5.38
C PRO A 19 -36.08 13.99 -4.21
N MET A 20 -34.92 13.36 -4.11
CA MET A 20 -33.95 13.63 -3.03
C MET A 20 -33.55 15.10 -2.95
N ALA A 21 -33.45 15.79 -4.09
CA ALA A 21 -33.22 17.24 -4.13
C ALA A 21 -34.27 18.04 -3.33
N SER A 22 -35.54 17.64 -3.39
CA SER A 22 -36.62 18.30 -2.63
C SER A 22 -36.50 18.06 -1.13
N VAL A 23 -36.07 16.86 -0.72
CA VAL A 23 -35.80 16.53 0.69
C VAL A 23 -34.65 17.39 1.22
N LEU A 24 -33.55 17.49 0.47
CA LEU A 24 -32.42 18.33 0.84
C LEU A 24 -32.80 19.81 0.94
N VAL A 25 -33.54 20.34 -0.04
CA VAL A 25 -34.06 21.71 -0.02
C VAL A 25 -34.95 21.96 1.21
N ALA A 26 -35.77 20.98 1.62
CA ALA A 26 -36.56 21.10 2.84
C ALA A 26 -35.69 21.26 4.10
N HIS A 27 -34.59 20.51 4.22
CA HIS A 27 -33.63 20.69 5.32
C HIS A 27 -32.96 22.07 5.29
N VAL A 28 -32.62 22.58 4.09
CA VAL A 28 -32.09 23.94 3.91
C VAL A 28 -33.07 25.00 4.42
N HIS A 29 -34.35 24.88 4.06
CA HIS A 29 -35.38 25.79 4.56
C HIS A 29 -35.56 25.71 6.06
N VAL A 30 -35.50 24.51 6.66
CA VAL A 30 -35.58 24.37 8.12
C VAL A 30 -34.38 25.04 8.81
N CYS A 31 -33.18 24.92 8.24
CA CYS A 31 -32.00 25.67 8.71
C CYS A 31 -32.19 27.18 8.60
N ALA A 32 -32.70 27.69 7.47
CA ALA A 32 -32.96 29.12 7.29
C ALA A 32 -34.00 29.65 8.30
N ILE A 33 -35.05 28.86 8.57
CA ILE A 33 -36.05 29.18 9.59
C ILE A 33 -35.41 29.16 10.99
N ALA A 34 -34.58 28.16 11.29
CA ALA A 34 -33.89 28.07 12.58
C ALA A 34 -32.98 29.27 12.83
N GLU A 35 -32.24 29.70 11.79
CA GLU A 35 -31.40 30.90 11.83
C GLU A 35 -32.26 32.16 12.06
N TYR A 36 -33.37 32.31 11.33
CA TYR A 36 -34.25 33.46 11.45
C TYR A 36 -34.84 33.64 12.86
N TYR A 37 -35.17 32.52 13.52
CA TYR A 37 -35.72 32.53 14.88
C TYR A 37 -34.67 32.32 15.98
N ASP A 38 -33.37 32.31 15.64
CA ASP A 38 -32.25 32.07 16.56
C ASP A 38 -32.40 30.78 17.40
N VAL A 39 -32.83 29.69 16.75
CA VAL A 39 -33.01 28.38 17.38
C VAL A 39 -31.84 27.46 17.02
N THR A 40 -30.70 27.65 17.70
CA THR A 40 -29.44 26.93 17.40
C THR A 40 -29.61 25.41 17.33
N ARG A 41 -30.34 24.82 18.29
CA ARG A 41 -30.57 23.36 18.32
C ARG A 41 -31.33 22.84 17.09
N LEU A 42 -32.22 23.65 16.51
CA LEU A 42 -32.94 23.26 15.30
C LEU A 42 -32.04 23.38 14.07
N LYS A 43 -31.15 24.39 14.05
CA LYS A 43 -30.15 24.57 12.99
C LYS A 43 -29.18 23.38 12.96
N ASP A 44 -28.65 23.00 14.11
CA ASP A 44 -27.73 21.86 14.22
C ASP A 44 -28.41 20.56 13.77
N LEU A 45 -29.62 20.29 14.27
CA LEU A 45 -30.40 19.13 13.87
C LEU A 45 -30.69 19.10 12.37
N ALA A 46 -30.98 20.27 11.79
CA ALA A 46 -31.25 20.36 10.36
C ALA A 46 -30.01 20.17 9.50
N ALA A 47 -28.84 20.63 9.94
CA ALA A 47 -27.57 20.36 9.29
C ALA A 47 -27.18 18.87 9.40
N GLU A 48 -27.43 18.22 10.54
CA GLU A 48 -27.22 16.78 10.72
C GLU A 48 -28.13 15.96 9.82
N ASN A 49 -29.42 16.29 9.75
CA ASN A 49 -30.37 15.62 8.88
C ASN A 49 -30.05 15.85 7.40
N PHE A 50 -29.64 17.07 7.02
CA PHE A 50 -29.15 17.37 5.67
C PHE A 50 -27.97 16.46 5.32
N LYS A 51 -26.98 16.36 6.21
CA LYS A 51 -25.80 15.51 6.01
C LYS A 51 -26.16 14.02 5.90
N ALA A 52 -27.13 13.56 6.68
CA ALA A 52 -27.61 12.18 6.61
C ALA A 52 -28.30 11.89 5.27
N ALA A 53 -29.22 12.75 4.84
CA ALA A 53 -29.92 12.64 3.56
C ALA A 53 -28.98 12.78 2.36
N ALA A 54 -27.94 13.60 2.47
CA ALA A 54 -26.96 13.82 1.41
C ALA A 54 -26.06 12.60 1.12
N ARG A 55 -26.09 11.54 1.95
CA ARG A 55 -25.34 10.31 1.68
C ARG A 55 -25.92 9.50 0.53
N ASP A 56 -27.24 9.49 0.41
CA ASP A 56 -27.98 8.76 -0.63
C ASP A 56 -28.31 9.70 -1.81
N PHE A 57 -27.46 10.70 -2.02
CA PHE A 57 -27.68 11.78 -2.95
C PHE A 57 -27.55 11.33 -4.41
N GLU A 58 -28.50 11.75 -5.24
CA GLU A 58 -28.50 11.58 -6.69
C GLU A 58 -28.08 12.88 -7.37
N VAL A 59 -27.13 12.80 -8.30
CA VAL A 59 -26.54 13.96 -9.02
C VAL A 59 -27.62 14.79 -9.73
N GLU A 60 -28.71 14.16 -10.15
CA GLU A 60 -29.82 14.82 -10.82
C GLU A 60 -30.40 15.95 -9.97
N ARG A 61 -30.50 17.14 -10.57
CA ARG A 61 -31.06 18.35 -9.94
C ARG A 61 -30.26 18.87 -8.75
N PHE A 62 -28.98 18.48 -8.60
CA PHE A 62 -28.11 19.00 -7.55
C PHE A 62 -28.09 20.53 -7.48
N ILE A 63 -28.11 21.14 -8.66
CA ILE A 63 -28.04 22.59 -8.80
C ILE A 63 -29.19 23.31 -8.07
N GLU A 64 -30.37 22.69 -7.96
CA GLU A 64 -31.50 23.25 -7.21
C GLU A 64 -31.18 23.36 -5.72
N VAL A 65 -30.48 22.36 -5.17
CA VAL A 65 -30.01 22.36 -3.78
C VAL A 65 -28.97 23.45 -3.58
N VAL A 66 -28.00 23.57 -4.49
CA VAL A 66 -26.97 24.62 -4.44
C VAL A 66 -27.60 26.01 -4.45
N GLN A 67 -28.56 26.24 -5.35
CA GLN A 67 -29.29 27.50 -5.43
C GLN A 67 -30.06 27.80 -4.15
N ALA A 68 -30.82 26.83 -3.63
CA ALA A 68 -31.57 26.99 -2.38
C ALA A 68 -30.67 27.34 -1.20
N VAL A 69 -29.50 26.69 -1.07
CA VAL A 69 -28.52 27.03 -0.02
C VAL A 69 -28.06 28.48 -0.18
N HIS A 70 -27.69 28.90 -1.39
CA HIS A 70 -27.17 30.25 -1.60
C HIS A 70 -28.23 31.35 -1.46
N GLN A 71 -29.49 31.04 -1.76
CA GLN A 71 -30.62 31.95 -1.62
C GLN A 71 -31.09 32.10 -0.16
N HIS A 72 -31.07 31.02 0.63
CA HIS A 72 -31.72 30.99 1.93
C HIS A 72 -30.76 30.98 3.13
N THR A 73 -29.46 30.83 2.91
CA THR A 73 -28.46 30.90 3.98
C THR A 73 -27.52 32.09 3.78
N PRO A 74 -27.12 32.81 4.83
CA PRO A 74 -26.16 33.91 4.72
C PRO A 74 -24.77 33.39 4.30
N ALA A 75 -23.97 34.24 3.65
CA ALA A 75 -22.61 33.87 3.20
C ALA A 75 -21.64 33.51 4.34
N VAL A 76 -21.93 33.98 5.57
CA VAL A 76 -21.15 33.69 6.78
C VAL A 76 -21.66 32.42 7.50
N ASP A 77 -22.62 31.69 6.91
CA ASP A 77 -23.15 30.49 7.53
C ASP A 77 -22.08 29.40 7.66
N THR A 78 -21.86 28.95 8.90
CA THR A 78 -20.94 27.86 9.25
C THR A 78 -21.62 26.49 9.23
N GLY A 79 -22.94 26.44 8.99
CA GLY A 79 -23.73 25.21 9.02
C GLY A 79 -23.75 24.45 7.69
N ILE A 80 -24.62 24.86 6.78
CA ILE A 80 -24.92 24.05 5.57
C ILE A 80 -23.92 24.31 4.44
N ARG A 81 -23.43 25.55 4.29
CA ARG A 81 -22.53 25.90 3.17
C ARG A 81 -21.25 25.06 3.13
N PRO A 82 -20.52 24.84 4.24
CA PRO A 82 -19.34 23.98 4.24
C PRO A 82 -19.69 22.52 3.92
N LEU A 83 -20.85 22.03 4.38
CA LEU A 83 -21.33 20.67 4.10
C LEU A 83 -21.62 20.50 2.60
N LEU A 84 -22.27 21.51 1.99
CA LEU A 84 -22.53 21.52 0.55
C LEU A 84 -21.21 21.49 -0.23
N SER A 85 -20.26 22.38 0.07
CA SER A 85 -18.96 22.40 -0.61
C SER A 85 -18.21 21.07 -0.48
N ALA A 86 -18.24 20.43 0.69
CA ALA A 86 -17.61 19.12 0.89
C ALA A 86 -18.28 18.04 0.02
N LEU A 87 -19.62 18.00 -0.02
CA LEU A 87 -20.38 17.07 -0.85
C LEU A 87 -20.12 17.28 -2.33
N THR A 88 -20.04 18.53 -2.79
CA THR A 88 -19.74 18.87 -4.18
C THR A 88 -18.34 18.45 -4.57
N VAL A 89 -17.35 18.66 -3.69
CA VAL A 89 -15.99 18.19 -3.95
C VAL A 89 -15.95 16.66 -4.01
N GLU A 90 -16.69 15.97 -3.14
CA GLU A 90 -16.76 14.50 -3.12
C GLU A 90 -17.23 13.93 -4.46
N HIS A 91 -18.31 14.49 -5.02
CA HIS A 91 -18.94 14.06 -6.26
C HIS A 91 -18.56 14.92 -7.48
N LEU A 92 -17.46 15.68 -7.40
CA LEU A 92 -17.11 16.69 -8.41
C LEU A 92 -16.98 16.09 -9.80
N ASP A 93 -16.40 14.89 -9.92
CA ASP A 93 -16.20 14.22 -11.20
C ASP A 93 -17.53 13.97 -11.93
N HIS A 94 -18.58 13.56 -11.20
CA HIS A 94 -19.91 13.33 -11.75
C HIS A 94 -20.68 14.63 -12.00
N LEU A 95 -20.45 15.65 -11.18
CA LEU A 95 -21.10 16.96 -11.33
C LEU A 95 -20.56 17.75 -12.53
N LEU A 96 -19.30 17.54 -12.91
CA LEU A 96 -18.72 18.15 -14.10
C LEU A 96 -19.24 17.55 -15.40
N ASP A 97 -19.80 16.33 -15.36
CA ASP A 97 -20.47 15.70 -16.51
C ASP A 97 -21.92 16.20 -16.68
N ASP A 98 -22.49 16.84 -15.65
CA ASP A 98 -23.83 17.44 -15.71
C ASP A 98 -23.77 18.85 -16.30
N ASN A 99 -24.27 18.98 -17.53
CA ASN A 99 -24.34 20.27 -18.24
C ASN A 99 -25.20 21.30 -17.49
N ASP A 100 -26.27 20.88 -16.80
CA ASP A 100 -27.14 21.81 -16.10
C ASP A 100 -26.41 22.42 -14.90
N PHE A 101 -25.65 21.60 -14.18
CA PHE A 101 -24.77 22.07 -13.12
C PHE A 101 -23.69 23.01 -13.66
N VAL A 102 -22.94 22.60 -14.70
CA VAL A 102 -21.84 23.39 -15.29
C VAL A 102 -22.33 24.73 -15.83
N ASN A 103 -23.46 24.75 -16.55
CA ASN A 103 -24.04 25.97 -17.06
C ASN A 103 -24.45 26.90 -15.91
N ALA A 104 -25.11 26.35 -14.88
CA ALA A 104 -25.60 27.16 -13.78
C ALA A 104 -24.49 27.78 -12.91
N ILE A 105 -23.36 27.09 -12.72
CA ILE A 105 -22.21 27.66 -11.99
C ILE A 105 -21.40 28.66 -12.83
N SER A 106 -21.48 28.57 -14.16
CA SER A 106 -20.71 29.42 -15.08
C SER A 106 -21.39 30.75 -15.41
N HIS A 107 -22.72 30.81 -15.33
CA HIS A 107 -23.48 32.01 -15.64
C HIS A 107 -23.49 33.02 -14.48
N GLU A 108 -23.13 34.27 -14.77
CA GLU A 108 -23.03 35.33 -13.74
C GLU A 108 -24.37 35.70 -13.10
N GLU A 109 -25.46 35.53 -13.85
CA GLU A 109 -26.82 35.88 -13.43
C GLU A 109 -27.30 35.07 -12.21
N ASN A 110 -26.67 33.92 -11.94
CA ASN A 110 -27.09 33.03 -10.85
C ASN A 110 -26.49 33.41 -9.49
N GLY A 111 -25.55 34.36 -9.43
CA GLY A 111 -24.94 34.80 -8.18
C GLY A 111 -24.09 33.74 -7.47
N LEU A 112 -23.70 32.66 -8.17
CA LEU A 112 -22.95 31.52 -7.64
C LEU A 112 -21.41 31.67 -7.77
N HIS A 113 -20.89 32.84 -8.08
CA HIS A 113 -19.45 33.05 -8.21
C HIS A 113 -18.66 32.81 -6.93
N THR A 114 -19.22 33.22 -5.78
CA THR A 114 -18.61 32.98 -4.48
C THR A 114 -18.52 31.48 -4.20
N TYR A 115 -19.58 30.75 -4.53
CA TYR A 115 -19.60 29.29 -4.46
C TYR A 115 -18.55 28.64 -5.33
N LEU A 116 -18.41 29.07 -6.59
CA LEU A 116 -17.39 28.56 -7.50
C LEU A 116 -15.97 28.77 -6.94
N ILE A 117 -15.69 29.94 -6.37
CA ILE A 117 -14.39 30.24 -5.73
C ILE A 117 -14.14 29.30 -4.55
N ASP A 118 -15.14 29.10 -3.69
CA ASP A 118 -15.01 28.21 -2.52
C ASP A 118 -14.87 26.74 -2.94
N LEU A 119 -15.57 26.32 -4.00
CA LEU A 119 -15.45 25.00 -4.60
C LEU A 119 -14.05 24.77 -5.16
N LEU A 120 -13.51 25.71 -5.94
CA LEU A 120 -12.16 25.63 -6.48
C LEU A 120 -11.10 25.58 -5.38
N ARG A 121 -11.31 26.35 -4.29
CA ARG A 121 -10.44 26.29 -3.11
C ARG A 121 -10.47 24.90 -2.46
N ALA A 122 -11.66 24.36 -2.23
CA ALA A 122 -11.82 23.05 -1.59
C ALA A 122 -11.28 21.90 -2.47
N ALA A 123 -11.50 21.98 -3.79
CA ALA A 123 -10.95 21.03 -4.76
C ALA A 123 -9.41 21.06 -4.80
N ASN A 124 -8.80 22.25 -4.77
CA ASN A 124 -7.34 22.39 -4.71
C ASN A 124 -6.76 21.74 -3.45
N VAL A 125 -7.39 21.94 -2.29
CA VAL A 125 -6.95 21.30 -1.03
C VAL A 125 -6.99 19.77 -1.16
N ARG A 126 -8.05 19.21 -1.75
CA ARG A 126 -8.16 17.76 -1.99
C ARG A 126 -7.08 17.26 -2.95
N TYR A 127 -6.81 18.00 -4.03
CA TYR A 127 -5.77 17.66 -4.99
C TYR A 127 -4.38 17.68 -4.36
N GLU A 128 -4.05 18.70 -3.56
CA GLU A 128 -2.78 18.79 -2.84
C GLU A 128 -2.58 17.65 -1.86
N GLN A 129 -3.63 17.27 -1.12
CA GLN A 129 -3.59 16.12 -0.21
C GLN A 129 -3.32 14.81 -0.95
N SER A 130 -4.00 14.59 -2.08
CA SER A 130 -3.78 13.42 -2.94
C SER A 130 -2.35 13.39 -3.52
N SER A 131 -1.86 14.53 -4.02
CA SER A 131 -0.50 14.67 -4.55
C SER A 131 0.56 14.42 -3.47
N ARG A 132 0.34 14.89 -2.24
CA ARG A 132 1.24 14.62 -1.11
C ARG A 132 1.31 13.13 -0.79
N GLY A 133 0.18 12.44 -0.71
CA GLY A 133 0.15 10.99 -0.48
C GLY A 133 0.94 10.21 -1.53
N HIS A 134 0.73 10.51 -2.82
CA HIS A 134 1.50 9.86 -3.90
C HIS A 134 3.01 10.14 -3.86
N ASN A 135 3.40 11.35 -3.46
CA ASN A 135 4.83 11.68 -3.32
C ASN A 135 5.47 10.94 -2.15
N GLU A 136 4.78 10.84 -1.01
CA GLU A 136 5.24 10.07 0.14
C GLU A 136 5.39 8.58 -0.22
N ASP A 137 4.38 7.99 -0.86
CA ASP A 137 4.43 6.60 -1.33
C ASP A 137 5.59 6.36 -2.30
N ARG A 138 5.83 7.29 -3.23
CA ARG A 138 6.96 7.20 -4.18
C ARG A 138 8.30 7.25 -3.45
N THR A 139 8.47 8.18 -2.51
CA THR A 139 9.71 8.28 -1.73
C THR A 139 9.96 7.06 -0.86
N ASN A 140 8.91 6.49 -0.29
CA ASN A 140 8.97 5.25 0.50
C ASN A 140 9.35 4.04 -0.38
N ALA A 141 8.79 3.94 -1.59
CA ALA A 141 9.12 2.89 -2.54
C ALA A 141 10.59 2.99 -3.01
N GLU A 142 11.09 4.20 -3.28
CA GLU A 142 12.49 4.44 -3.63
C GLU A 142 13.44 4.07 -2.48
N ALA A 143 13.09 4.42 -1.24
CA ALA A 143 13.87 4.03 -0.06
C ALA A 143 13.93 2.51 0.10
N TYR A 144 12.81 1.81 -0.11
CA TYR A 144 12.75 0.35 -0.06
C TYR A 144 13.58 -0.31 -1.16
N ALA A 145 13.52 0.21 -2.39
CA ALA A 145 14.32 -0.28 -3.52
C ALA A 145 15.83 -0.12 -3.27
N ASN A 146 16.25 1.02 -2.72
CA ASN A 146 17.66 1.25 -2.36
C ASN A 146 18.14 0.28 -1.27
N HIS A 147 17.32 0.02 -0.25
CA HIS A 147 17.64 -0.96 0.79
C HIS A 147 17.76 -2.39 0.22
N LEU A 148 16.89 -2.77 -0.71
CA LEU A 148 16.97 -4.05 -1.41
C LEU A 148 18.24 -4.15 -2.26
N GLY A 149 18.63 -3.07 -2.94
CA GLY A 149 19.88 -2.97 -3.68
C GLY A 149 21.10 -3.24 -2.80
N ALA A 150 21.19 -2.56 -1.66
CA ALA A 150 22.30 -2.74 -0.71
C ALA A 150 22.39 -4.19 -0.18
N ARG A 151 21.25 -4.80 0.20
CA ARG A 151 21.25 -6.21 0.62
C ARG A 151 21.63 -7.17 -0.50
N HIS A 152 21.30 -6.84 -1.75
CA HIS A 152 21.69 -7.66 -2.88
C HIS A 152 23.19 -7.58 -3.14
N GLU A 153 23.79 -6.39 -3.01
CA GLU A 153 25.25 -6.20 -3.11
C GLU A 153 26.00 -6.97 -2.01
N GLU A 154 25.56 -6.87 -0.75
CA GLU A 154 26.13 -7.66 0.36
C GLU A 154 26.05 -9.17 0.09
N ALA A 155 24.90 -9.66 -0.39
CA ALA A 155 24.72 -11.06 -0.72
C ALA A 155 25.61 -11.52 -1.90
N GLN A 156 25.84 -10.65 -2.89
CA GLN A 156 26.75 -10.91 -3.99
C GLN A 156 28.21 -10.98 -3.51
N GLU A 157 28.61 -10.10 -2.59
CA GLU A 157 29.94 -10.14 -2.00
C GLU A 157 30.17 -11.43 -1.23
N TYR A 158 29.24 -11.82 -0.35
CA TYR A 158 29.30 -13.09 0.37
C TYR A 158 29.40 -14.30 -0.57
N ARG A 159 28.63 -14.31 -1.66
CA ARG A 159 28.72 -15.35 -2.70
C ARG A 159 30.10 -15.44 -3.34
N LYS A 160 30.71 -14.29 -3.67
CA LYS A 160 32.08 -14.25 -4.23
C LYS A 160 33.09 -14.84 -3.26
N THR A 161 32.98 -14.53 -1.96
CA THR A 161 33.86 -15.06 -0.92
C THR A 161 33.72 -16.58 -0.81
N LEU A 162 32.49 -17.08 -0.75
CA LEU A 162 32.21 -18.51 -0.68
C LEU A 162 32.77 -19.26 -1.91
N GLN A 163 32.64 -18.67 -3.10
CA GLN A 163 33.17 -19.26 -4.33
C GLN A 163 34.70 -19.33 -4.36
N LYS A 164 35.39 -18.34 -3.77
CA LYS A 164 36.86 -18.40 -3.58
C LYS A 164 37.27 -19.50 -2.60
N GLU A 165 36.56 -19.68 -1.50
CA GLU A 165 36.86 -20.76 -0.54
C GLU A 165 36.64 -22.14 -1.15
N LEU A 166 35.57 -22.28 -1.96
CA LEU A 166 35.24 -23.55 -2.61
C LEU A 166 36.27 -23.93 -3.68
N SER A 167 36.77 -22.97 -4.46
CA SER A 167 37.84 -23.22 -5.43
C SER A 167 39.17 -23.58 -4.76
N LEU A 168 39.49 -22.97 -3.61
CA LEU A 168 40.65 -23.34 -2.80
C LEU A 168 40.52 -24.78 -2.28
N MET A 169 39.37 -25.16 -1.73
CA MET A 169 39.13 -26.53 -1.29
C MET A 169 39.25 -27.53 -2.44
N GLN A 170 38.76 -27.21 -3.63
CA GLN A 170 38.91 -28.05 -4.82
C GLN A 170 40.38 -28.23 -5.21
N GLN A 171 41.21 -27.18 -5.15
CA GLN A 171 42.65 -27.28 -5.40
C GLN A 171 43.37 -28.15 -4.37
N VAL A 172 43.04 -28.01 -3.08
CA VAL A 172 43.62 -28.84 -2.01
C VAL A 172 43.25 -30.31 -2.21
N LEU A 173 41.99 -30.59 -2.54
CA LEU A 173 41.52 -31.94 -2.87
C LEU A 173 42.26 -32.52 -4.07
N ALA A 174 42.41 -31.74 -5.16
CA ALA A 174 43.16 -32.18 -6.34
C ALA A 174 44.61 -32.54 -5.99
N ARG A 175 45.32 -31.67 -5.25
CA ARG A 175 46.68 -31.97 -4.77
C ARG A 175 46.75 -33.20 -3.88
N ALA A 176 45.78 -33.39 -2.98
CA ALA A 176 45.76 -34.57 -2.11
C ALA A 176 45.57 -35.87 -2.92
N VAL A 177 44.72 -35.84 -3.95
CA VAL A 177 44.54 -36.97 -4.87
C VAL A 177 45.83 -37.24 -5.66
N GLU A 178 46.51 -36.21 -6.16
CA GLU A 178 47.81 -36.34 -6.83
C GLU A 178 48.88 -36.94 -5.91
N LEU A 179 48.96 -36.52 -4.65
CA LEU A 179 49.88 -37.08 -3.66
C LEU A 179 49.61 -38.58 -3.41
N VAL A 180 48.35 -38.96 -3.21
CA VAL A 180 47.95 -40.36 -3.02
C VAL A 180 48.30 -41.19 -4.25
N ASN A 181 48.00 -40.68 -5.44
CA ASN A 181 48.34 -41.34 -6.72
C ASN A 181 49.85 -41.38 -6.98
N GLY A 182 50.61 -40.38 -6.57
CA GLY A 182 52.08 -40.34 -6.69
C GLY A 182 52.79 -41.28 -5.73
N THR A 183 52.19 -41.56 -4.57
CA THR A 183 52.64 -42.61 -3.64
C THR A 183 52.14 -44.01 -4.02
N ALA A 184 51.76 -44.22 -5.29
CA ALA A 184 51.08 -45.42 -5.78
C ALA A 184 51.65 -46.73 -5.25
N ALA A 185 52.96 -46.89 -5.06
CA ALA A 185 53.55 -48.09 -4.46
C ALA A 185 54.23 -47.80 -3.12
N CYS A 186 53.85 -48.53 -2.07
CA CYS A 186 54.61 -48.57 -0.83
C CYS A 186 56.03 -49.11 -1.11
N LYS A 187 57.07 -48.29 -0.88
CA LYS A 187 58.49 -48.68 -1.09
C LYS A 187 58.91 -49.95 -0.34
N LYS A 188 58.17 -50.36 0.71
CA LYS A 188 58.49 -51.51 1.57
C LYS A 188 57.77 -52.81 1.17
N CYS A 189 56.64 -52.76 0.46
CA CYS A 189 55.87 -53.96 0.11
C CYS A 189 55.31 -53.99 -1.33
N GLY A 190 55.55 -52.96 -2.14
CA GLY A 190 55.21 -52.92 -3.57
C GLY A 190 53.70 -52.91 -3.88
N LYS A 191 52.83 -52.90 -2.88
CA LYS A 191 51.37 -52.90 -3.11
C LYS A 191 50.89 -51.54 -3.58
N CYS A 192 50.09 -51.54 -4.65
CA CYS A 192 49.54 -50.34 -5.25
C CYS A 192 48.31 -49.83 -4.46
N PHE A 193 48.36 -48.62 -3.92
CA PHE A 193 47.23 -48.00 -3.19
C PHE A 193 46.01 -47.74 -4.08
N ALA A 194 46.19 -47.65 -5.40
CA ALA A 194 45.13 -47.39 -6.37
C ALA A 194 44.01 -48.45 -6.37
N ALA A 195 44.36 -49.74 -6.18
CA ALA A 195 43.39 -50.83 -6.23
C ALA A 195 42.45 -50.89 -5.01
N GLU A 196 42.89 -50.39 -3.85
CA GLU A 196 42.08 -50.35 -2.63
C GLU A 196 41.10 -49.16 -2.66
N LEU A 197 41.52 -48.02 -3.24
CA LEU A 197 40.69 -46.84 -3.44
C LEU A 197 39.57 -47.06 -4.47
N GLU A 198 39.83 -47.81 -5.54
CA GLU A 198 38.81 -48.18 -6.53
C GLU A 198 37.70 -49.06 -5.93
N LYS A 199 38.06 -50.00 -5.04
CA LYS A 199 37.09 -50.83 -4.31
C LYS A 199 36.20 -50.01 -3.36
N GLU A 200 36.78 -49.07 -2.59
CA GLU A 200 35.98 -48.19 -1.72
C GLU A 200 35.13 -47.18 -2.52
N SER A 201 35.62 -46.70 -3.68
CA SER A 201 34.87 -45.84 -4.63
C SER A 201 33.64 -46.55 -5.21
N GLN A 202 33.78 -47.81 -5.64
CA GLN A 202 32.66 -48.61 -6.13
C GLN A 202 31.62 -48.88 -5.03
N LEU A 203 32.06 -49.10 -3.78
CA LEU A 203 31.18 -49.25 -2.62
C LEU A 203 30.43 -47.96 -2.26
N CYS A 204 30.99 -46.80 -2.59
CA CYS A 204 30.36 -45.50 -2.34
C CYS A 204 29.34 -45.13 -3.44
N ARG A 205 29.58 -45.52 -4.70
CA ARG A 205 28.65 -45.33 -5.82
C ARG A 205 27.38 -46.18 -5.68
N SER A 206 27.48 -47.39 -5.11
CA SER A 206 26.30 -48.25 -4.88
C SER A 206 25.39 -47.77 -3.75
N ASN A 207 25.88 -46.94 -2.83
CA ASN A 207 25.15 -46.53 -1.61
C ASN A 207 24.55 -45.12 -1.66
N ASN A 208 24.61 -44.43 -2.81
CA ASN A 208 23.94 -43.15 -3.08
C ASN A 208 24.05 -42.08 -1.96
N ARG A 209 25.15 -42.09 -1.21
CA ARG A 209 25.48 -41.11 -0.15
C ARG A 209 26.65 -40.26 -0.59
N VAL A 210 26.48 -39.56 -1.70
CA VAL A 210 27.27 -38.36 -1.97
C VAL A 210 26.83 -37.33 -0.92
N THR A 211 27.77 -36.76 -0.15
CA THR A 211 27.63 -35.65 0.84
C THR A 211 27.97 -35.96 2.30
N SER A 212 28.56 -37.11 2.66
CA SER A 212 29.10 -37.21 4.01
C SER A 212 30.52 -36.65 4.06
N THR A 213 30.67 -35.41 4.50
CA THR A 213 31.92 -34.84 5.06
C THR A 213 32.62 -35.84 5.98
N ARG A 214 31.88 -36.74 6.64
CA ARG A 214 32.42 -37.86 7.44
C ARG A 214 33.24 -38.88 6.64
N PHE A 215 32.94 -39.11 5.36
CA PHE A 215 33.72 -40.03 4.51
C PHE A 215 35.07 -39.41 4.16
N VAL A 216 35.09 -38.14 3.74
CA VAL A 216 36.33 -37.40 3.47
C VAL A 216 37.17 -37.29 4.74
N VAL A 217 36.57 -36.97 5.89
CA VAL A 217 37.27 -36.92 7.19
C VAL A 217 37.82 -38.28 7.61
N ARG A 218 37.07 -39.38 7.39
CA ARG A 218 37.56 -40.74 7.67
C ARG A 218 38.70 -41.13 6.74
N LEU A 219 38.61 -40.82 5.46
CA LEU A 219 39.62 -41.13 4.46
C LEU A 219 40.91 -40.34 4.77
N VAL A 220 40.81 -39.03 4.98
CA VAL A 220 41.94 -38.18 5.39
C VAL A 220 42.54 -38.66 6.72
N GLY A 221 41.72 -39.01 7.71
CA GLY A 221 42.18 -39.54 8.99
C GLY A 221 42.83 -40.94 8.91
N LYS A 222 42.52 -41.73 7.88
CA LYS A 222 43.19 -43.01 7.59
C LYS A 222 44.51 -42.78 6.87
N VAL A 223 44.52 -41.89 5.88
CA VAL A 223 45.72 -41.49 5.13
C VAL A 223 46.76 -40.84 6.04
N MET A 224 46.36 -39.91 6.92
CA MET A 224 47.24 -39.31 7.93
C MET A 224 47.89 -40.36 8.85
N ARG A 225 47.14 -41.37 9.29
CA ARG A 225 47.67 -42.45 10.14
C ARG A 225 48.67 -43.33 9.39
N LEU A 226 48.40 -43.63 8.12
CA LEU A 226 49.30 -44.44 7.28
C LEU A 226 50.59 -43.70 6.92
N LEU A 227 50.52 -42.38 6.68
CA LEU A 227 51.70 -41.55 6.46
C LEU A 227 52.58 -41.46 7.71
N ASN A 228 51.97 -41.37 8.91
CA ASN A 228 52.73 -41.31 10.17
C ASN A 228 53.44 -42.63 10.49
N THR A 229 52.89 -43.77 10.07
CA THR A 229 53.55 -45.09 10.19
C THR A 229 54.62 -45.35 9.13
N ALA A 230 54.66 -44.56 8.06
CA ALA A 230 55.67 -44.69 7.00
C ALA A 230 56.93 -43.83 7.25
N GLY A 231 56.89 -42.94 8.24
CA GLY A 231 58.00 -42.07 8.65
C GLY A 231 58.87 -42.60 9.80
N GLN A 232 58.60 -43.81 10.29
CA GLN A 232 59.45 -44.57 11.24
C GLN A 232 60.04 -45.80 10.54
#